data_AF-A0A7W6RWN6-F1
#
_entry.id   AF-A0A7W6RWN6-F1
#
_cell.length_a   1.000
_cell.length_b   1.000
_cell.length_c   1.000
_cell.angle_alpha   90.00
_cell.angle_beta   90.00
_cell.angle_gamma   90.00
#
_symmetry.space_group_name_H-M   'P 1'
#
loop_
_entity.id
_entity.type
_entity.pdbx_description
1 polymer ?
#
loop_
_entity_poly.entity_id
_entity_poly.type
_entity_poly.pdbx_seq_one_letter_code
_entity_poly.pdbx_strand_id
1 'polypeptide(L)'
;MTGAIPRRKVFGVGFMKTGTTTLETALEQLGYRVCKGHWNNNHTNYLIAQALSGHADECIRFARNYDAFFDAPWGGTDLYRSLHAAFPDAKFILNTRDPAAWVKSVLAMDLAFDPDPETCLDTVYDRGSYGHVFYLNTFFGIHSLAEARSKLYETYVAHTARLRQFLRDVGADVLEIDVTAGQGWEVLCPFLDRPIPDRPFPRRNVGAVVNPINRARGSASQPPPAPATTAATPVAPKTMADVKVVVYMGLYRHEPFVREALDSVFAMDYPHPDNVRVVIYDDASPDNSCDVAKNYLNETARPFPWQLHRSDENLCAGQTNLMLRSYPADYYVICCDDDVQTPDRLLTAVETHLRTGALVVSANANLIDERGAFQGLRQAPDAAVAAPTLAEFLKAGSIATCFGAGQSYARRIIDVFGPFPETIRNLDVIAPFRAALLDPEGGNAYIRRPLVFWRQHAAMMTLKAAARTGDDPLQKAIAEERWHANMVGNVLAMLDDTARLKQVQPQRDVGPIVNALVNRQVALTRRWTRLRHDMARQGIGLF
;
A
#
# COMPACT_ATOMS: atom_id res chain seq x y z
N MET A 1 -20.05 -28.46 29.37
CA MET A 1 -20.50 -27.15 28.86
C MET A 1 -19.61 -26.08 29.45
N THR A 2 -19.03 -25.19 28.65
CA THR A 2 -18.23 -24.04 29.12
C THR A 2 -18.74 -22.79 28.41
N GLY A 3 -19.71 -22.11 29.01
CA GLY A 3 -20.33 -20.93 28.41
C GLY A 3 -19.32 -19.78 28.31
N ALA A 4 -19.06 -19.31 27.10
CA ALA A 4 -18.24 -18.12 26.89
C ALA A 4 -19.06 -16.89 27.31
N ILE A 5 -18.76 -16.34 28.49
CA ILE A 5 -19.31 -15.05 28.94
C ILE A 5 -18.83 -13.96 27.96
N PRO A 6 -19.72 -13.10 27.44
CA PRO A 6 -19.32 -12.01 26.54
C PRO A 6 -18.21 -11.14 27.13
N ARG A 7 -17.14 -10.92 26.38
CA ARG A 7 -16.04 -10.04 26.78
C ARG A 7 -16.43 -8.58 26.48
N ARG A 8 -16.89 -7.86 27.53
CA ARG A 8 -17.04 -6.40 27.51
C ARG A 8 -15.75 -5.74 26.99
N LYS A 9 -15.90 -4.66 26.23
CA LYS A 9 -14.77 -3.86 25.73
C LYS A 9 -14.08 -3.13 26.88
N VAL A 10 -12.77 -2.93 26.78
CA VAL A 10 -11.97 -2.17 27.76
C VAL A 10 -11.19 -1.06 27.04
N PHE A 11 -11.53 0.20 27.28
CA PHE A 11 -10.88 1.34 26.64
C PHE A 11 -9.99 2.10 27.63
N GLY A 12 -8.68 2.00 27.45
CA GLY A 12 -7.67 2.85 28.07
C GLY A 12 -7.66 4.23 27.43
N VAL A 13 -8.38 5.18 28.04
CA VAL A 13 -8.68 6.49 27.45
C VAL A 13 -7.72 7.60 27.89
N GLY A 14 -6.77 7.31 28.79
CA GLY A 14 -5.70 8.24 29.15
C GLY A 14 -4.64 8.37 28.06
N PHE A 15 -3.91 9.49 28.07
CA PHE A 15 -2.86 9.82 27.09
C PHE A 15 -1.74 8.77 26.99
N MET A 16 -1.04 8.77 25.86
CA MET A 16 0.27 8.11 25.67
C MET A 16 1.23 8.35 26.86
N LYS A 17 2.21 7.47 27.09
CA LYS A 17 3.25 7.63 28.15
C LYS A 17 2.74 7.69 29.61
N THR A 18 1.48 7.35 29.88
CA THR A 18 0.91 7.13 31.23
C THR A 18 1.00 5.66 31.69
N GLY A 19 1.83 4.85 31.03
CA GLY A 19 1.95 3.41 31.30
C GLY A 19 1.10 2.51 30.42
N THR A 20 0.65 3.00 29.25
CA THR A 20 -0.12 2.25 28.23
C THR A 20 0.44 0.84 27.98
N THR A 21 1.72 0.69 27.62
CA THR A 21 2.34 -0.64 27.38
C THR A 21 2.33 -1.58 28.59
N THR A 22 2.33 -1.04 29.81
CA THR A 22 2.19 -1.84 31.04
C THR A 22 0.77 -2.37 31.19
N LEU A 23 -0.24 -1.53 30.96
CA LEU A 23 -1.66 -1.89 31.03
C LEU A 23 -2.08 -2.85 29.90
N GLU A 24 -1.57 -2.66 28.69
CA GLU A 24 -1.68 -3.63 27.59
C GLU A 24 -1.15 -5.01 28.03
N THR A 25 0.08 -5.06 28.55
CA THR A 25 0.71 -6.31 29.03
C THR A 25 -0.09 -6.94 30.17
N ALA A 26 -0.71 -6.14 31.05
CA ALA A 26 -1.53 -6.64 32.15
C ALA A 26 -2.83 -7.28 31.63
N LEU A 27 -3.51 -6.65 30.67
CA LEU A 27 -4.75 -7.16 30.09
C LEU A 27 -4.53 -8.42 29.22
N GLU A 28 -3.40 -8.52 28.51
CA GLU A 28 -2.99 -9.78 27.86
C GLU A 28 -2.82 -10.92 28.86
N GLN A 29 -2.23 -10.65 30.04
CA GLN A 29 -2.07 -11.66 31.09
C GLN A 29 -3.39 -12.05 31.77
N LEU A 30 -4.40 -11.17 31.75
CA LEU A 30 -5.79 -11.49 32.09
C LEU A 30 -6.57 -12.11 30.91
N GLY A 31 -5.89 -12.39 29.80
CA GLY A 31 -6.40 -13.13 28.64
C GLY A 31 -7.20 -12.31 27.62
N TYR A 32 -7.21 -10.98 27.72
CA TYR A 32 -7.88 -10.09 26.75
C TYR A 32 -7.10 -10.05 25.43
N ARG A 33 -7.81 -9.98 24.30
CA ARG A 33 -7.21 -9.68 23.00
C ARG A 33 -6.93 -8.18 22.94
N VAL A 34 -5.69 -7.76 23.16
CA VAL A 34 -5.33 -6.33 23.20
C VAL A 34 -4.97 -5.82 21.81
N CYS A 35 -5.57 -4.69 21.41
CA CYS A 35 -5.14 -3.91 20.26
C CYS A 35 -3.83 -3.20 20.59
N LYS A 36 -2.70 -3.83 20.25
CA LYS A 36 -1.38 -3.22 20.39
C LYS A 36 -1.15 -2.16 19.33
N GLY A 37 -1.26 -0.90 19.73
CA GLY A 37 -0.80 0.23 18.92
C GLY A 37 0.73 0.30 18.89
N HIS A 38 1.28 0.85 17.81
CA HIS A 38 2.65 1.36 17.83
C HIS A 38 2.67 2.69 17.10
N TRP A 39 3.13 3.73 17.77
CA TRP A 39 3.14 5.12 17.28
C TRP A 39 3.89 5.27 15.95
N ASN A 40 4.91 4.43 15.69
CA ASN A 40 5.56 4.29 14.38
C ASN A 40 5.00 3.09 13.59
N ASN A 41 3.67 3.00 13.43
CA ASN A 41 3.04 2.08 12.48
C ASN A 41 1.92 2.80 11.69
N ASN A 42 1.83 2.48 10.40
CA ASN A 42 0.96 3.20 9.47
C ASN A 42 -0.55 3.02 9.75
N HIS A 43 -0.95 1.97 10.47
CA HIS A 43 -2.35 1.74 10.83
C HIS A 43 -2.78 2.62 12.01
N THR A 44 -1.93 2.74 13.03
CA THR A 44 -2.09 3.71 14.12
C THR A 44 -2.12 5.14 13.57
N ASN A 45 -1.21 5.49 12.64
CA ASN A 45 -1.25 6.80 11.96
C ASN A 45 -2.59 7.09 11.28
N TYR A 46 -3.16 6.10 10.56
CA TYR A 46 -4.45 6.23 9.89
C TYR A 46 -5.61 6.41 10.88
N LEU A 47 -5.72 5.57 11.91
CA LEU A 47 -6.80 5.67 12.90
C LEU A 47 -6.73 6.97 13.70
N ILE A 48 -5.52 7.49 13.98
CA ILE A 48 -5.32 8.82 14.57
C ILE A 48 -5.89 9.92 13.66
N ALA A 49 -5.54 9.92 12.37
CA ALA A 49 -6.07 10.89 11.42
C ALA A 49 -7.60 10.85 11.33
N GLN A 50 -8.20 9.65 11.32
CA GLN A 50 -9.66 9.48 11.28
C GLN A 50 -10.34 9.99 12.55
N ALA A 51 -9.84 9.62 13.74
CA ALA A 51 -10.42 10.05 15.01
C ALA A 51 -10.39 11.57 15.19
N LEU A 52 -9.26 12.22 14.88
CA LEU A 52 -9.10 13.67 14.99
C LEU A 52 -9.88 14.44 13.91
N SER A 53 -10.15 13.82 12.76
CA SER A 53 -11.02 14.38 11.71
C SER A 53 -12.52 14.15 11.97
N GLY A 54 -12.90 13.58 13.12
CA GLY A 54 -14.29 13.27 13.47
C GLY A 54 -14.86 11.97 12.86
N HIS A 55 -14.09 11.24 12.05
CA HIS A 55 -14.50 9.98 11.41
C HIS A 55 -14.39 8.78 12.36
N ALA A 56 -15.14 8.83 13.46
CA ALA A 56 -15.10 7.82 14.52
C ALA A 56 -15.54 6.42 14.06
N ASP A 57 -16.35 6.31 13.01
CA ASP A 57 -16.92 5.04 12.53
C ASP A 57 -15.86 4.00 12.16
N GLU A 58 -14.73 4.42 11.58
CA GLU A 58 -13.62 3.50 11.25
C GLU A 58 -12.92 2.97 12.51
N CYS A 59 -12.77 3.82 13.53
CA CYS A 59 -12.25 3.40 14.83
C CYS A 59 -13.23 2.45 15.53
N ILE A 60 -14.54 2.74 15.48
CA ILE A 60 -15.59 1.87 16.03
C ILE A 60 -15.63 0.52 15.30
N ARG A 61 -15.48 0.52 13.97
CA ARG A 61 -15.44 -0.68 13.13
C ARG A 61 -14.26 -1.57 13.51
N PHE A 62 -13.06 -1.00 13.61
CA PHE A 62 -11.86 -1.71 14.06
C PHE A 62 -11.97 -2.19 15.52
N ALA A 63 -12.58 -1.39 16.40
CA ALA A 63 -12.79 -1.74 17.80
C ALA A 63 -13.69 -2.97 18.03
N ARG A 64 -14.39 -3.46 17.00
CA ARG A 64 -15.11 -4.75 17.08
C ARG A 64 -14.15 -5.94 17.20
N ASN A 65 -12.95 -5.85 16.63
CA ASN A 65 -12.02 -6.98 16.45
C ASN A 65 -11.29 -7.40 17.73
N TYR A 66 -10.98 -6.45 18.63
CA TYR A 66 -10.19 -6.69 19.86
C TYR A 66 -11.05 -6.50 21.12
N ASP A 67 -10.56 -6.94 22.28
CA ASP A 67 -11.26 -6.84 23.57
C ASP A 67 -10.83 -5.58 24.36
N ALA A 68 -9.57 -5.13 24.21
CA ALA A 68 -9.02 -3.98 24.94
C ALA A 68 -8.11 -3.10 24.08
N PHE A 69 -8.03 -1.80 24.39
CA PHE A 69 -7.40 -0.76 23.56
C PHE A 69 -6.70 0.29 24.42
N PHE A 70 -5.51 0.77 24.02
CA PHE A 70 -4.74 1.81 24.71
C PHE A 70 -4.03 2.72 23.71
N ASP A 71 -3.59 3.88 24.20
CA ASP A 71 -2.80 4.86 23.43
C ASP A 71 -3.58 5.47 22.25
N ALA A 72 -2.99 6.40 21.50
CA ALA A 72 -3.71 7.12 20.45
C ALA A 72 -4.15 6.19 19.28
N PRO A 73 -5.39 6.32 18.75
CA PRO A 73 -6.41 7.31 19.07
C PRO A 73 -7.33 6.97 20.27
N TRP A 74 -7.26 5.74 20.77
CA TRP A 74 -8.18 5.19 21.77
C TRP A 74 -8.16 5.96 23.09
N GLY A 75 -6.98 6.49 23.47
CA GLY A 75 -6.80 7.38 24.60
C GLY A 75 -6.07 8.67 24.25
N GLY A 76 -6.36 9.73 25.02
CA GLY A 76 -5.87 11.09 24.79
C GLY A 76 -6.57 11.85 23.66
N THR A 77 -7.66 11.32 23.09
CA THR A 77 -8.51 12.01 22.10
C THR A 77 -9.96 12.05 22.58
N ASP A 78 -10.79 12.91 21.99
CA ASP A 78 -12.23 12.97 22.32
C ASP A 78 -13.07 11.78 21.77
N LEU A 79 -12.42 10.75 21.19
CA LEU A 79 -13.03 9.52 20.65
C LEU A 79 -13.80 8.70 21.70
N TYR A 80 -13.49 8.83 23.00
CA TYR A 80 -14.22 8.14 24.08
C TYR A 80 -15.74 8.38 24.04
N ARG A 81 -16.19 9.52 23.48
CA ARG A 81 -17.61 9.87 23.31
C ARG A 81 -18.31 8.90 22.38
N SER A 82 -17.70 8.66 21.22
CA SER A 82 -18.23 7.75 20.20
C SER A 82 -18.05 6.28 20.57
N LEU A 83 -16.97 5.95 21.31
CA LEU A 83 -16.76 4.61 21.86
C LEU A 83 -17.83 4.24 22.91
N HIS A 84 -18.18 5.16 23.82
CA HIS A 84 -19.28 4.96 24.76
C HIS A 84 -20.63 4.79 24.04
N ALA A 85 -20.90 5.60 23.02
CA ALA A 85 -22.13 5.49 22.24
C ALA A 85 -22.24 4.16 21.46
N ALA A 86 -21.12 3.62 20.96
CA ALA A 86 -21.07 2.37 20.21
C ALA A 86 -20.95 1.10 21.07
N PHE A 87 -20.41 1.23 22.29
CA PHE A 87 -20.18 0.13 23.23
C PHE A 87 -20.61 0.56 24.65
N PRO A 88 -21.92 0.69 24.91
CA PRO A 88 -22.44 1.21 26.18
C PRO A 88 -22.24 0.26 27.39
N ASP A 89 -21.79 -0.98 27.16
CA ASP A 89 -21.37 -1.94 28.20
C ASP A 89 -19.85 -1.96 28.44
N ALA A 90 -19.09 -1.08 27.78
CA ALA A 90 -17.65 -1.02 27.89
C ALA A 90 -17.17 -0.48 29.25
N LYS A 91 -16.05 -1.03 29.72
CA LYS A 91 -15.31 -0.50 30.87
C LYS A 91 -14.24 0.48 30.40
N PHE A 92 -14.10 1.60 31.10
CA PHE A 92 -13.15 2.66 30.77
C PHE A 92 -12.02 2.72 31.81
N ILE A 93 -10.78 2.74 31.34
CA ILE A 93 -9.60 2.92 32.20
C ILE A 93 -9.04 4.31 31.91
N LEU A 94 -9.17 5.22 32.86
CA LEU A 94 -8.51 6.52 32.84
C LEU A 94 -7.10 6.35 33.42
N ASN A 95 -6.18 5.93 32.57
CA ASN A 95 -4.76 5.79 32.89
C ASN A 95 -4.09 7.16 33.03
N THR A 96 -3.70 7.53 34.24
CA THR A 96 -3.13 8.84 34.58
C THR A 96 -1.65 8.76 34.99
N ARG A 97 -1.06 9.94 35.13
CA ARG A 97 0.30 10.22 35.55
C ARG A 97 0.36 11.67 36.07
N ASP A 98 1.33 11.99 36.93
CA ASP A 98 1.70 13.38 37.22
C ASP A 98 1.92 14.18 35.91
N PRO A 99 1.24 15.32 35.69
CA PRO A 99 1.35 16.09 34.45
C PRO A 99 2.79 16.55 34.13
N ALA A 100 3.59 16.95 35.13
CA ALA A 100 4.95 17.44 34.89
C ALA A 100 5.91 16.32 34.44
N ALA A 101 5.82 15.15 35.09
CA ALA A 101 6.52 13.93 34.70
C ALA A 101 6.03 13.37 33.35
N TRP A 102 4.73 13.53 33.04
CA TRP A 102 4.16 13.17 31.74
C TRP A 102 4.72 14.04 30.62
N VAL A 103 4.71 15.37 30.74
CA VAL A 103 5.29 16.30 29.75
C VAL A 103 6.77 15.99 29.50
N LYS A 104 7.56 15.78 30.57
CA LYS A 104 8.97 15.38 30.45
C LYS A 104 9.12 14.06 29.66
N SER A 105 8.18 13.12 29.83
CA SER A 105 8.20 11.81 29.19
C SER A 105 7.71 11.80 27.74
N VAL A 106 6.96 12.82 27.30
CA VAL A 106 6.61 13.05 25.89
C VAL A 106 7.80 13.70 25.18
N LEU A 107 8.29 14.84 25.67
CA LEU A 107 9.43 15.55 25.07
C LEU A 107 10.66 14.64 24.92
N ALA A 108 10.97 13.81 25.91
CA ALA A 108 12.08 12.86 25.85
C ALA A 108 11.83 11.61 24.97
N MET A 109 10.62 11.42 24.45
CA MET A 109 10.34 10.43 23.39
C MET A 109 10.70 10.99 22.03
N ASP A 110 10.24 12.21 21.74
CA ASP A 110 10.39 12.83 20.43
C ASP A 110 11.84 13.29 20.22
N LEU A 111 12.45 13.95 21.22
CA LEU A 111 13.86 14.37 21.20
C LEU A 111 14.89 13.20 21.16
N ALA A 112 14.43 11.95 21.18
CA ALA A 112 15.27 10.77 20.96
C ALA A 112 15.49 10.48 19.47
N PHE A 113 14.70 11.08 18.57
CA PHE A 113 14.87 10.98 17.12
C PHE A 113 15.84 12.03 16.60
N ASP A 114 15.75 13.24 17.15
CA ASP A 114 16.54 14.43 16.81
C ASP A 114 16.55 15.35 18.06
N PRO A 115 17.71 15.76 18.58
CA PRO A 115 17.81 16.55 19.80
C PRO A 115 17.47 18.04 19.61
N ASP A 116 17.33 18.54 18.37
CA ASP A 116 16.93 19.92 18.11
C ASP A 116 15.39 20.07 18.24
N PRO A 117 14.88 20.88 19.19
CA PRO A 117 13.45 21.00 19.41
C PRO A 117 12.70 21.71 18.27
N GLU A 118 13.38 22.39 17.34
CA GLU A 118 12.72 23.01 16.20
C GLU A 118 12.51 22.01 15.05
N THR A 119 13.54 21.23 14.67
CA THR A 119 13.46 20.26 13.56
C THR A 119 12.95 18.87 13.97
N CYS A 120 12.87 18.58 15.26
CA CYS A 120 12.56 17.23 15.75
C CYS A 120 11.25 16.64 15.18
N LEU A 121 10.19 17.46 15.05
CA LEU A 121 8.91 16.95 14.52
C LEU A 121 8.97 16.62 13.02
N ASP A 122 9.79 17.32 12.24
CA ASP A 122 10.05 16.95 10.84
C ASP A 122 10.84 15.63 10.78
N THR A 123 11.87 15.46 11.62
CA THR A 123 12.60 14.18 11.72
C THR A 123 11.70 13.02 12.16
N VAL A 124 10.70 13.25 13.01
CA VAL A 124 9.71 12.23 13.42
C VAL A 124 8.69 11.96 12.31
N TYR A 125 8.30 12.98 11.53
CA TYR A 125 7.45 12.85 10.35
C TYR A 125 8.12 11.98 9.27
N ASP A 126 9.35 12.33 8.88
CA ASP A 126 10.15 11.65 7.85
C ASP A 126 10.48 10.20 8.20
N ARG A 127 10.61 9.87 9.49
CA ARG A 127 10.79 8.49 9.98
C ARG A 127 9.50 7.65 9.99
N GLY A 128 8.39 8.19 9.49
CA GLY A 128 7.13 7.48 9.29
C GLY A 128 6.09 7.67 10.40
N SER A 129 6.33 8.52 11.38
CA SER A 129 5.40 8.77 12.51
C SER A 129 4.54 10.02 12.31
N TYR A 130 4.19 10.30 11.05
CA TYR A 130 3.41 11.46 10.63
C TYR A 130 2.02 11.57 11.30
N GLY A 131 1.41 10.46 11.75
CA GLY A 131 0.15 10.49 12.50
C GLY A 131 0.32 11.02 13.93
N HIS A 132 1.44 10.70 14.59
CA HIS A 132 1.80 11.30 15.89
C HIS A 132 2.10 12.80 15.74
N VAL A 133 2.79 13.21 14.66
CA VAL A 133 3.01 14.64 14.36
C VAL A 133 1.68 15.35 14.05
N PHE A 134 0.78 14.72 13.29
CA PHE A 134 -0.58 15.22 13.05
C PHE A 134 -1.39 15.36 14.35
N TYR A 135 -1.22 14.44 15.30
CA TYR A 135 -1.84 14.50 16.63
C TYR A 135 -1.30 15.64 17.49
N LEU A 136 0.03 15.83 17.55
CA LEU A 136 0.63 16.99 18.22
C LEU A 136 0.16 18.32 17.61
N ASN A 137 0.10 18.39 16.27
CA ASN A 137 -0.39 19.54 15.53
C ASN A 137 -1.88 19.82 15.83
N THR A 138 -2.78 18.88 15.47
CA THR A 138 -4.23 19.09 15.51
C THR A 138 -4.84 19.08 16.91
N PHE A 139 -4.30 18.28 17.84
CA PHE A 139 -4.89 18.13 19.19
C PHE A 139 -4.24 19.01 20.26
N PHE A 140 -2.96 19.39 20.09
CA PHE A 140 -2.24 20.22 21.06
C PHE A 140 -1.80 21.59 20.52
N GLY A 141 -1.92 21.88 19.22
CA GLY A 141 -1.42 23.14 18.62
C GLY A 141 0.11 23.22 18.60
N ILE A 142 0.78 22.08 18.49
CA ILE A 142 2.23 21.94 18.56
C ILE A 142 2.80 21.70 17.15
N HIS A 143 3.59 22.66 16.68
CA HIS A 143 4.28 22.58 15.37
C HIS A 143 5.80 22.42 15.52
N SER A 144 6.39 22.84 16.65
CA SER A 144 7.74 22.46 17.09
C SER A 144 7.75 22.19 18.59
N LEU A 145 8.81 21.52 19.10
CA LEU A 145 8.90 21.15 20.51
C LEU A 145 9.38 22.29 21.41
N ALA A 146 9.91 23.39 20.86
CA ALA A 146 10.39 24.53 21.64
C ALA A 146 9.27 25.14 22.52
N GLU A 147 8.05 25.25 21.98
CA GLU A 147 6.87 25.74 22.72
C GLU A 147 6.03 24.64 23.38
N ALA A 148 6.32 23.35 23.12
CA ALA A 148 5.42 22.24 23.43
C ALA A 148 5.11 22.08 24.93
N ARG A 149 6.02 22.49 25.83
CA ARG A 149 5.92 22.23 27.28
C ARG A 149 4.59 22.69 27.90
N SER A 150 4.17 23.93 27.66
CA SER A 150 2.94 24.48 28.27
C SER A 150 1.70 23.91 27.59
N LYS A 151 1.69 23.86 26.25
CA LYS A 151 0.61 23.29 25.44
C LYS A 151 0.29 21.83 25.83
N LEU A 152 1.33 21.01 26.02
CA LEU A 152 1.19 19.63 26.53
C LEU A 152 0.55 19.63 27.94
N TYR A 153 1.09 20.41 28.88
CA TYR A 153 0.60 20.45 30.27
C TYR A 153 -0.87 20.88 30.37
N GLU A 154 -1.22 21.98 29.71
CA GLU A 154 -2.55 22.59 29.75
C GLU A 154 -3.59 21.68 29.09
N THR A 155 -3.30 21.14 27.90
CA THR A 155 -4.19 20.18 27.22
C THR A 155 -4.34 18.89 28.02
N TYR A 156 -3.29 18.38 28.67
CA TYR A 156 -3.39 17.19 29.53
C TYR A 156 -4.37 17.42 30.69
N VAL A 157 -4.22 18.53 31.43
CA VAL A 157 -5.08 18.86 32.57
C VAL A 157 -6.52 19.12 32.11
N ALA A 158 -6.70 19.94 31.07
CA ALA A 158 -8.02 20.32 30.57
C ALA A 158 -8.79 19.15 29.93
N HIS A 159 -8.11 18.30 29.14
CA HIS A 159 -8.73 17.12 28.55
C HIS A 159 -9.07 16.07 29.62
N THR A 160 -8.16 15.77 30.54
CA THR A 160 -8.42 14.82 31.64
C THR A 160 -9.61 15.28 32.50
N ALA A 161 -9.76 16.58 32.74
CA ALA A 161 -10.93 17.14 33.41
C ALA A 161 -12.22 16.96 32.60
N ARG A 162 -12.23 17.30 31.30
CA ARG A 162 -13.39 17.15 30.39
C ARG A 162 -13.82 15.68 30.23
N LEU A 163 -12.86 14.77 30.11
CA LEU A 163 -13.07 13.33 29.97
C LEU A 163 -13.64 12.74 31.27
N ARG A 164 -13.03 13.05 32.43
CA ARG A 164 -13.54 12.59 33.74
C ARG A 164 -14.93 13.14 34.05
N GLN A 165 -15.26 14.34 33.56
CA GLN A 165 -16.61 14.88 33.65
C GLN A 165 -17.59 14.07 32.78
N PHE A 166 -17.28 13.89 31.49
CA PHE A 166 -18.14 13.11 30.58
C PHE A 166 -18.43 11.69 31.08
N LEU A 167 -17.42 10.95 31.54
CA LEU A 167 -17.62 9.56 32.00
C LEU A 167 -18.54 9.48 33.24
N ARG A 168 -18.57 10.52 34.08
CA ARG A 168 -19.58 10.64 35.16
C ARG A 168 -20.96 10.95 34.62
N ASP A 169 -21.07 11.91 33.71
CA ASP A 169 -22.35 12.39 33.17
C ASP A 169 -23.12 11.30 32.41
N VAL A 170 -22.40 10.35 31.78
CA VAL A 170 -23.01 9.19 31.10
C VAL A 170 -23.12 7.94 31.99
N GLY A 171 -22.60 7.97 33.21
CA GLY A 171 -22.64 6.84 34.16
C GLY A 171 -21.77 5.64 33.76
N ALA A 172 -20.64 5.87 33.07
CA ALA A 172 -19.77 4.80 32.58
C ALA A 172 -19.05 4.04 33.70
N ASP A 173 -18.84 2.73 33.50
CA ASP A 173 -18.04 1.86 34.38
C ASP A 173 -16.55 2.25 34.23
N VAL A 174 -16.00 3.01 35.18
CA VAL A 174 -14.68 3.68 35.06
C VAL A 174 -13.73 3.41 36.23
N LEU A 175 -12.49 3.07 35.90
CA LEU A 175 -11.34 3.02 36.81
C LEU A 175 -10.34 4.12 36.47
N GLU A 176 -9.96 4.93 37.44
CA GLU A 176 -8.79 5.80 37.33
C GLU A 176 -7.57 5.13 37.98
N ILE A 177 -6.43 5.11 37.29
CA ILE A 177 -5.24 4.35 37.73
C ILE A 177 -3.93 5.02 37.26
N ASP A 178 -2.97 5.18 38.18
CA ASP A 178 -1.59 5.54 37.89
C ASP A 178 -0.66 4.35 38.18
N VAL A 179 -0.39 3.57 37.13
CA VAL A 179 0.57 2.45 37.17
C VAL A 179 2.03 2.91 37.26
N THR A 180 2.30 4.21 37.09
CA THR A 180 3.63 4.81 37.26
C THR A 180 3.90 5.21 38.71
N ALA A 181 2.86 5.56 39.47
CA ALA A 181 2.86 5.68 40.93
C ALA A 181 2.87 4.31 41.64
N GLY A 182 2.62 3.21 40.91
CA GLY A 182 2.85 1.85 41.38
C GLY A 182 1.61 0.98 41.55
N GLN A 183 0.41 1.47 41.22
CA GLN A 183 -0.83 0.68 41.24
C GLN A 183 -0.80 -0.46 40.21
N GLY A 184 -1.56 -1.53 40.46
CA GLY A 184 -1.55 -2.76 39.68
C GLY A 184 -2.80 -3.63 39.83
N TRP A 185 -2.60 -4.93 40.09
CA TRP A 185 -3.68 -5.94 40.10
C TRP A 185 -4.75 -5.68 41.14
N GLU A 186 -4.39 -5.11 42.28
CA GLU A 186 -5.25 -4.87 43.44
C GLU A 186 -6.40 -3.88 43.16
N VAL A 187 -6.24 -2.99 42.16
CA VAL A 187 -7.32 -2.15 41.63
C VAL A 187 -7.82 -2.63 40.26
N LEU A 188 -6.95 -3.17 39.41
CA LEU A 188 -7.32 -3.54 38.04
C LEU A 188 -8.18 -4.82 37.96
N CYS A 189 -7.88 -5.85 38.77
CA CYS A 189 -8.60 -7.12 38.70
C CYS A 189 -10.03 -7.04 39.25
N PRO A 190 -10.31 -6.40 40.41
CA PRO A 190 -11.68 -6.19 40.87
C PRO A 190 -12.52 -5.40 39.87
N PHE A 191 -11.97 -4.34 39.28
CA PHE A 191 -12.67 -3.53 38.27
C PHE A 191 -13.04 -4.33 37.01
N LEU A 192 -12.20 -5.27 36.60
CA LEU A 192 -12.44 -6.10 35.40
C LEU A 192 -13.26 -7.37 35.66
N ASP A 193 -13.79 -7.55 36.87
CA ASP A 193 -14.48 -8.76 37.32
C ASP A 193 -13.59 -10.03 37.19
N ARG A 194 -12.29 -9.90 37.53
CA ARG A 194 -11.28 -10.96 37.42
C ARG A 194 -10.63 -11.31 38.76
N PRO A 195 -10.20 -12.59 38.96
CA PRO A 195 -9.29 -12.91 40.04
C PRO A 195 -7.93 -12.25 39.83
N ILE A 196 -7.25 -11.86 40.92
CA ILE A 196 -5.85 -11.45 40.88
C ILE A 196 -4.99 -12.67 40.48
N PRO A 197 -4.16 -12.58 39.44
CA PRO A 197 -3.33 -13.70 39.00
C PRO A 197 -2.10 -13.85 39.90
N ASP A 198 -1.65 -15.09 40.12
CA ASP A 198 -0.42 -15.40 40.85
C ASP A 198 0.82 -15.05 39.99
N ARG A 199 1.17 -13.77 39.97
CA ARG A 199 2.35 -13.16 39.31
C ARG A 199 2.47 -11.67 39.65
N PRO A 200 3.68 -11.10 39.68
CA PRO A 200 3.86 -9.66 39.83
C PRO A 200 3.21 -8.88 38.66
N PHE A 201 2.74 -7.66 38.95
CA PHE A 201 2.23 -6.75 37.93
C PHE A 201 3.34 -6.36 36.92
N PRO A 202 3.08 -6.37 35.60
CA PRO A 202 4.12 -6.10 34.61
C PRO A 202 4.66 -4.66 34.67
N ARG A 203 5.90 -4.46 34.22
CA ARG A 203 6.51 -3.14 34.01
C ARG A 203 7.33 -3.17 32.71
N ARG A 204 7.16 -2.18 31.82
CA ARG A 204 7.76 -2.13 30.47
C ARG A 204 8.28 -0.73 30.09
N ASN A 205 9.14 -0.70 29.08
CA ASN A 205 9.73 0.48 28.39
C ASN A 205 10.57 1.43 29.26
N VAL A 206 11.90 1.24 29.25
CA VAL A 206 12.90 2.04 30.00
C VAL A 206 14.10 2.55 29.14
N GLY A 207 13.99 2.58 27.79
CA GLY A 207 14.76 3.45 26.84
C GLY A 207 16.04 2.92 26.11
N ALA A 208 16.16 3.09 24.76
CA ALA A 208 17.36 2.96 23.87
C ALA A 208 17.11 3.34 22.35
N VAL A 209 18.14 3.48 21.45
CA VAL A 209 18.10 4.02 20.02
C VAL A 209 19.21 3.44 19.03
N VAL A 210 19.10 3.47 17.65
CA VAL A 210 19.97 2.75 16.59
C VAL A 210 20.11 3.44 15.13
N ASN A 211 20.96 2.98 14.15
CA ASN A 211 21.29 3.54 12.74
C ASN A 211 21.70 2.52 11.52
N PRO A 212 21.90 2.87 10.18
CA PRO A 212 21.83 1.99 8.90
C PRO A 212 22.89 2.07 7.66
N ILE A 213 22.78 1.33 6.44
CA ILE A 213 23.39 1.55 4.98
C ILE A 213 23.38 0.40 3.79
N ASN A 214 23.13 0.71 2.44
CA ASN A 214 23.52 0.27 0.96
C ASN A 214 23.29 -1.08 0.04
N ARG A 215 23.54 -1.08 -1.35
CA ARG A 215 23.08 -2.03 -2.54
C ARG A 215 23.93 -2.30 -3.91
N ALA A 216 23.57 -3.29 -4.87
CA ALA A 216 23.66 -3.36 -6.44
C ALA A 216 23.91 -4.79 -7.21
N ARG A 217 23.83 -5.20 -8.56
CA ARG A 217 23.16 -4.95 -9.96
C ARG A 217 23.39 -6.06 -11.16
N GLY A 218 22.61 -6.22 -12.32
CA GLY A 218 22.81 -7.20 -13.52
C GLY A 218 21.95 -7.12 -14.90
N SER A 219 21.94 -8.03 -15.98
CA SER A 219 21.16 -7.95 -17.35
C SER A 219 21.02 -9.22 -18.38
N ALA A 220 20.31 -9.20 -19.60
CA ALA A 220 20.04 -10.31 -20.67
C ALA A 220 19.40 -9.96 -22.14
N SER A 221 18.89 -10.91 -23.03
CA SER A 221 18.33 -10.74 -24.47
C SER A 221 17.11 -11.65 -25.00
N GLN A 222 16.67 -11.66 -26.32
CA GLN A 222 15.26 -12.03 -26.85
C GLN A 222 15.07 -12.65 -28.31
N PRO A 223 13.88 -13.25 -28.69
CA PRO A 223 13.27 -13.18 -30.08
C PRO A 223 11.72 -12.80 -30.33
N PRO A 224 10.69 -13.65 -30.71
CA PRO A 224 9.72 -13.41 -31.86
C PRO A 224 8.13 -13.50 -31.64
N PRO A 225 7.21 -13.41 -32.69
CA PRO A 225 5.72 -13.13 -32.54
C PRO A 225 4.62 -14.05 -33.25
N ALA A 226 3.30 -13.78 -33.04
CA ALA A 226 2.09 -14.56 -33.46
C ALA A 226 0.76 -13.73 -33.78
N PRO A 227 -0.42 -14.31 -34.21
CA PRO A 227 -1.65 -13.59 -34.70
C PRO A 227 -2.88 -13.47 -33.72
N ALA A 228 -4.06 -12.98 -34.18
CA ALA A 228 -5.11 -12.31 -33.34
C ALA A 228 -6.64 -12.55 -33.66
N THR A 229 -7.56 -12.04 -32.79
CA THR A 229 -9.06 -12.07 -32.94
C THR A 229 -9.81 -10.87 -32.26
N THR A 230 -11.16 -10.89 -32.19
CA THR A 230 -12.13 -9.75 -32.06
C THR A 230 -12.88 -9.59 -30.70
N ALA A 231 -14.01 -8.84 -30.62
CA ALA A 231 -14.39 -7.99 -29.46
C ALA A 231 -15.90 -7.86 -29.04
N ALA A 232 -16.19 -7.22 -27.88
CA ALA A 232 -17.52 -7.21 -27.20
C ALA A 232 -18.09 -5.89 -26.58
N THR A 233 -19.29 -6.01 -25.95
CA THR A 233 -20.34 -5.01 -25.59
C THR A 233 -20.28 -4.52 -24.10
N PRO A 234 -20.99 -3.45 -23.67
CA PRO A 234 -21.07 -3.06 -22.24
C PRO A 234 -21.77 -4.06 -21.32
N VAL A 235 -21.45 -4.02 -20.01
CA VAL A 235 -21.91 -4.95 -18.96
C VAL A 235 -22.54 -4.17 -17.81
N ALA A 236 -23.54 -4.75 -17.14
CA ALA A 236 -24.22 -4.18 -15.96
C ALA A 236 -23.33 -4.14 -14.70
N PRO A 237 -23.57 -3.22 -13.75
CA PRO A 237 -22.79 -3.14 -12.51
C PRO A 237 -23.00 -4.39 -11.63
N LYS A 238 -21.90 -4.96 -11.14
CA LYS A 238 -21.86 -6.11 -10.22
C LYS A 238 -21.79 -5.67 -8.76
N THR A 239 -22.21 -6.54 -7.84
CA THR A 239 -21.87 -6.39 -6.41
C THR A 239 -20.53 -7.07 -6.11
N MET A 240 -19.92 -6.76 -4.95
CA MET A 240 -18.67 -7.40 -4.52
C MET A 240 -18.79 -8.94 -4.40
N ALA A 241 -19.98 -9.46 -4.12
CA ALA A 241 -20.24 -10.90 -4.03
C ALA A 241 -20.29 -11.61 -5.40
N ASP A 242 -20.50 -10.87 -6.50
CA ASP A 242 -20.60 -11.40 -7.87
C ASP A 242 -19.30 -11.26 -8.68
N VAL A 243 -18.32 -10.56 -8.11
CA VAL A 243 -17.03 -10.24 -8.74
C VAL A 243 -16.05 -11.40 -8.54
N LYS A 244 -15.51 -11.91 -9.64
CA LYS A 244 -14.41 -12.88 -9.66
C LYS A 244 -13.08 -12.16 -9.89
N VAL A 245 -12.07 -12.50 -9.09
CA VAL A 245 -10.75 -11.84 -9.15
C VAL A 245 -9.65 -12.87 -9.37
N VAL A 246 -8.75 -12.58 -10.30
CA VAL A 246 -7.47 -13.29 -10.41
C VAL A 246 -6.38 -12.40 -9.84
N VAL A 247 -5.70 -12.87 -8.81
CA VAL A 247 -4.40 -12.31 -8.38
C VAL A 247 -3.35 -13.04 -9.21
N TYR A 248 -2.64 -12.31 -10.06
CA TYR A 248 -1.62 -12.88 -10.93
C TYR A 248 -0.22 -12.55 -10.42
N MET A 249 0.62 -13.58 -10.36
CA MET A 249 2.06 -13.45 -10.12
C MET A 249 2.85 -14.17 -11.21
N GLY A 250 3.64 -13.42 -11.97
CA GLY A 250 4.65 -13.97 -12.87
C GLY A 250 5.99 -14.08 -12.14
N LEU A 251 6.65 -15.23 -12.23
CA LEU A 251 7.94 -15.53 -11.62
C LEU A 251 9.05 -15.52 -12.66
N TYR A 252 10.13 -14.77 -12.44
CA TYR A 252 11.34 -14.89 -13.23
C TYR A 252 12.62 -14.40 -12.52
N ARG A 253 13.46 -15.35 -12.08
CA ARG A 253 14.81 -15.11 -11.51
C ARG A 253 14.84 -14.30 -10.19
N HIS A 254 13.87 -14.52 -9.32
CA HIS A 254 13.73 -13.81 -8.04
C HIS A 254 13.69 -14.76 -6.83
N GLU A 255 14.40 -15.89 -6.89
CA GLU A 255 14.49 -16.91 -5.84
C GLU A 255 14.57 -16.36 -4.39
N PRO A 256 15.35 -15.30 -4.07
CA PRO A 256 15.42 -14.74 -2.72
C PRO A 256 14.14 -14.04 -2.23
N PHE A 257 13.26 -13.61 -3.13
CA PHE A 257 12.10 -12.76 -2.82
C PHE A 257 10.75 -13.49 -2.95
N VAL A 258 10.67 -14.53 -3.78
CA VAL A 258 9.44 -15.29 -4.09
C VAL A 258 8.65 -15.68 -2.84
N ARG A 259 9.31 -16.10 -1.75
CA ARG A 259 8.62 -16.43 -0.49
C ARG A 259 7.93 -15.21 0.13
N GLU A 260 8.65 -14.10 0.29
CA GLU A 260 8.15 -12.87 0.90
C GLU A 260 7.00 -12.26 0.06
N ALA A 261 7.13 -12.32 -1.27
CA ALA A 261 6.08 -11.90 -2.20
C ALA A 261 4.83 -12.80 -2.08
N LEU A 262 4.99 -14.13 -2.03
CA LEU A 262 3.87 -15.06 -1.85
C LEU A 262 3.21 -14.93 -0.48
N ASP A 263 3.98 -14.80 0.61
CA ASP A 263 3.46 -14.50 1.95
C ASP A 263 2.58 -13.26 1.93
N SER A 264 3.01 -12.19 1.25
CA SER A 264 2.22 -10.97 1.14
C SER A 264 0.97 -11.10 0.27
N VAL A 265 1.00 -11.94 -0.78
CA VAL A 265 -0.16 -12.21 -1.64
C VAL A 265 -1.24 -13.01 -0.91
N PHE A 266 -0.84 -14.02 -0.13
CA PHE A 266 -1.79 -14.79 0.69
C PHE A 266 -2.17 -14.10 2.00
N ALA A 267 -1.45 -13.05 2.40
CA ALA A 267 -1.86 -12.14 3.47
C ALA A 267 -2.80 -11.00 3.00
N MET A 268 -3.25 -11.00 1.74
CA MET A 268 -4.27 -10.04 1.28
C MET A 268 -5.67 -10.41 1.78
N ASP A 269 -6.43 -9.41 2.21
CA ASP A 269 -7.81 -9.53 2.66
C ASP A 269 -8.81 -9.42 1.49
N TYR A 270 -9.81 -10.30 1.46
CA TYR A 270 -10.97 -10.16 0.58
C TYR A 270 -12.24 -10.81 1.17
N PRO A 271 -13.41 -10.14 1.19
CA PRO A 271 -14.64 -10.66 1.82
C PRO A 271 -15.22 -11.96 1.23
N HIS A 272 -14.87 -12.30 0.00
CA HIS A 272 -15.38 -13.48 -0.72
C HIS A 272 -14.22 -14.33 -1.25
N PRO A 273 -13.46 -15.03 -0.40
CA PRO A 273 -12.22 -15.72 -0.80
C PRO A 273 -12.43 -16.77 -1.90
N ASP A 274 -13.59 -17.42 -1.96
CA ASP A 274 -13.95 -18.39 -3.02
C ASP A 274 -14.05 -17.77 -4.43
N ASN A 275 -14.26 -16.45 -4.52
CA ASN A 275 -14.26 -15.71 -5.78
C ASN A 275 -12.84 -15.30 -6.23
N VAL A 276 -11.82 -15.47 -5.38
CA VAL A 276 -10.43 -15.14 -5.68
C VAL A 276 -9.71 -16.38 -6.19
N ARG A 277 -8.83 -16.22 -7.18
CA ARG A 277 -7.82 -17.22 -7.51
C ARG A 277 -6.44 -16.60 -7.60
N VAL A 278 -5.48 -17.17 -6.87
CA VAL A 278 -4.06 -16.83 -7.01
C VAL A 278 -3.47 -17.69 -8.13
N VAL A 279 -3.04 -17.05 -9.22
CA VAL A 279 -2.51 -17.71 -10.41
C VAL A 279 -1.05 -17.34 -10.55
N ILE A 280 -0.18 -18.34 -10.44
CA ILE A 280 1.27 -18.20 -10.37
C ILE A 280 1.85 -18.88 -11.62
N TYR A 281 2.67 -18.17 -12.41
CA TYR A 281 3.36 -18.73 -13.58
C TYR A 281 4.86 -18.48 -13.47
N ASP A 282 5.67 -19.54 -13.52
CA ASP A 282 7.13 -19.45 -13.67
C ASP A 282 7.51 -19.31 -15.16
N ASP A 283 8.22 -18.26 -15.53
CA ASP A 283 8.55 -17.93 -16.93
C ASP A 283 9.84 -18.64 -17.41
N ALA A 284 9.88 -19.95 -17.15
CA ALA A 284 11.08 -20.78 -17.23
C ALA A 284 12.26 -20.19 -16.44
N SER A 285 12.08 -19.97 -15.13
CA SER A 285 13.17 -19.53 -14.26
C SER A 285 14.30 -20.56 -14.25
N PRO A 286 15.57 -20.15 -14.48
CA PRO A 286 16.73 -21.02 -14.40
C PRO A 286 17.38 -21.06 -12.99
N ASP A 287 16.84 -20.32 -12.03
CA ASP A 287 17.14 -20.44 -10.60
C ASP A 287 16.00 -21.22 -9.89
N ASN A 288 16.06 -21.35 -8.56
CA ASN A 288 15.07 -22.14 -7.83
C ASN A 288 13.73 -21.41 -7.60
N SER A 289 13.43 -20.28 -8.29
CA SER A 289 12.19 -19.50 -8.10
C SER A 289 10.92 -20.39 -8.11
N CYS A 290 10.81 -21.26 -9.11
CA CYS A 290 9.69 -22.20 -9.25
C CYS A 290 9.60 -23.18 -8.07
N ASP A 291 10.74 -23.69 -7.59
CA ASP A 291 10.78 -24.71 -6.54
C ASP A 291 10.61 -24.08 -5.13
N VAL A 292 11.05 -22.83 -4.92
CA VAL A 292 10.69 -22.03 -3.74
C VAL A 292 9.18 -21.82 -3.67
N ALA A 293 8.54 -21.42 -4.77
CA ALA A 293 7.09 -21.28 -4.84
C ALA A 293 6.37 -22.61 -4.61
N LYS A 294 6.81 -23.68 -5.29
CA LYS A 294 6.24 -25.03 -5.14
C LYS A 294 6.35 -25.55 -3.71
N ASN A 295 7.49 -25.37 -3.05
CA ASN A 295 7.65 -25.77 -1.65
C ASN A 295 6.74 -24.93 -0.74
N TYR A 296 6.77 -23.61 -0.88
CA TYR A 296 5.92 -22.67 -0.15
C TYR A 296 4.43 -23.04 -0.22
N LEU A 297 3.91 -23.38 -1.40
CA LEU A 297 2.50 -23.67 -1.62
C LEU A 297 2.06 -25.03 -1.04
N ASN A 298 3.00 -25.93 -0.74
CA ASN A 298 2.73 -27.25 -0.14
C ASN A 298 2.92 -27.29 1.39
N GLU A 299 3.51 -26.27 2.01
CA GLU A 299 3.81 -26.25 3.46
C GLU A 299 2.55 -26.18 4.34
N THR A 300 1.56 -25.38 3.96
CA THR A 300 0.34 -25.10 4.74
C THR A 300 -0.81 -24.72 3.81
N ALA A 301 -2.05 -24.86 4.30
CA ALA A 301 -3.24 -24.38 3.59
C ALA A 301 -3.14 -22.88 3.28
N ARG A 302 -3.82 -22.45 2.21
CA ARG A 302 -3.81 -21.07 1.72
C ARG A 302 -5.24 -20.51 1.75
N PRO A 303 -5.45 -19.23 2.09
CA PRO A 303 -6.80 -18.65 2.22
C PRO A 303 -7.51 -18.44 0.88
N PHE A 304 -6.76 -18.48 -0.23
CA PHE A 304 -7.31 -18.42 -1.59
C PHE A 304 -6.99 -19.70 -2.36
N PRO A 305 -7.91 -20.21 -3.21
CA PRO A 305 -7.61 -21.18 -4.24
C PRO A 305 -6.42 -20.73 -5.10
N TRP A 306 -5.44 -21.60 -5.32
CA TRP A 306 -4.22 -21.28 -6.06
C TRP A 306 -3.88 -22.32 -7.13
N GLN A 307 -3.17 -21.90 -8.18
CA GLN A 307 -2.54 -22.79 -9.15
C GLN A 307 -1.16 -22.24 -9.56
N LEU A 308 -0.16 -23.12 -9.54
CA LEU A 308 1.20 -22.86 -10.03
C LEU A 308 1.41 -23.55 -11.38
N HIS A 309 1.94 -22.79 -12.34
CA HIS A 309 2.34 -23.24 -13.67
C HIS A 309 3.83 -22.95 -13.90
N ARG A 310 4.43 -23.63 -14.87
CA ARG A 310 5.77 -23.33 -15.39
C ARG A 310 5.72 -23.38 -16.91
N SER A 311 6.26 -22.36 -17.56
CA SER A 311 6.51 -22.35 -19.01
C SER A 311 7.74 -23.20 -19.33
N ASP A 312 7.77 -23.86 -20.49
CA ASP A 312 8.96 -24.57 -20.98
C ASP A 312 10.07 -23.60 -21.45
N GLU A 313 9.69 -22.38 -21.86
CA GLU A 313 10.58 -21.29 -22.26
C GLU A 313 10.13 -19.94 -21.68
N ASN A 314 10.98 -18.91 -21.79
CA ASN A 314 10.67 -17.58 -21.27
C ASN A 314 9.82 -16.77 -22.26
N LEU A 315 8.57 -16.48 -21.89
CA LEU A 315 7.56 -15.85 -22.76
C LEU A 315 7.42 -14.34 -22.56
N CYS A 316 8.06 -13.77 -21.53
CA CYS A 316 7.98 -12.36 -21.18
C CYS A 316 6.51 -11.87 -21.09
N ALA A 317 6.12 -10.88 -21.90
CA ALA A 317 4.75 -10.35 -21.90
C ALA A 317 3.69 -11.37 -22.37
N GLY A 318 4.08 -12.42 -23.10
CA GLY A 318 3.21 -13.52 -23.52
C GLY A 318 2.68 -14.34 -22.34
N GLN A 319 3.42 -14.40 -21.23
CA GLN A 319 2.99 -15.10 -20.01
C GLN A 319 1.70 -14.49 -19.44
N THR A 320 1.61 -13.15 -19.37
CA THR A 320 0.40 -12.43 -18.98
C THR A 320 -0.78 -12.77 -19.89
N ASN A 321 -0.53 -12.91 -21.20
CA ASN A 321 -1.59 -13.31 -22.14
C ASN A 321 -1.98 -14.80 -22.01
N LEU A 322 -1.10 -15.69 -21.54
CA LEU A 322 -1.49 -17.06 -21.18
C LEU A 322 -2.42 -17.06 -19.98
N MET A 323 -2.07 -16.37 -18.89
CA MET A 323 -2.95 -16.20 -17.74
C MET A 323 -4.32 -15.63 -18.15
N LEU A 324 -4.34 -14.56 -18.95
CA LEU A 324 -5.58 -13.93 -19.42
C LEU A 324 -6.44 -14.85 -20.30
N ARG A 325 -5.83 -15.79 -21.04
CA ARG A 325 -6.55 -16.77 -21.86
C ARG A 325 -7.07 -17.94 -21.02
N SER A 326 -6.28 -18.42 -20.06
CA SER A 326 -6.61 -19.57 -19.21
C SER A 326 -7.54 -19.24 -18.03
N TYR A 327 -7.59 -17.98 -17.58
CA TYR A 327 -8.31 -17.58 -16.38
C TYR A 327 -9.28 -16.41 -16.61
N PRO A 328 -10.52 -16.67 -17.07
CA PRO A 328 -11.58 -15.67 -17.11
C PRO A 328 -11.98 -15.20 -15.69
N ALA A 329 -11.87 -13.89 -15.45
CA ALA A 329 -12.26 -13.19 -14.23
C ALA A 329 -12.94 -11.86 -14.60
N ASP A 330 -13.43 -11.09 -13.62
CA ASP A 330 -13.88 -9.71 -13.85
C ASP A 330 -12.70 -8.72 -13.74
N TYR A 331 -11.84 -8.91 -12.73
CA TYR A 331 -10.64 -8.11 -12.50
C TYR A 331 -9.40 -8.99 -12.33
N TYR A 332 -8.26 -8.45 -12.74
CA TYR A 332 -6.94 -9.02 -12.58
C TYR A 332 -6.09 -8.07 -11.75
N VAL A 333 -5.50 -8.54 -10.64
CA VAL A 333 -4.61 -7.77 -9.76
C VAL A 333 -3.19 -8.29 -9.94
N ILE A 334 -2.24 -7.40 -10.23
CA ILE A 334 -0.88 -7.79 -10.65
C ILE A 334 0.11 -7.63 -9.51
N CYS A 335 0.67 -8.75 -9.05
CA CYS A 335 1.68 -8.80 -8.01
C CYS A 335 2.99 -9.34 -8.62
N CYS A 336 4.09 -8.62 -8.50
CA CYS A 336 5.40 -9.13 -8.92
C CYS A 336 5.93 -10.13 -7.89
N ASP A 337 6.83 -11.01 -8.31
CA ASP A 337 7.52 -12.01 -7.49
C ASP A 337 8.65 -11.44 -6.63
N ASP A 338 9.05 -10.19 -6.87
CA ASP A 338 9.94 -9.38 -6.02
C ASP A 338 9.19 -8.41 -5.07
N ASP A 339 7.90 -8.16 -5.28
CA ASP A 339 7.13 -7.11 -4.59
C ASP A 339 6.24 -7.61 -3.45
N VAL A 340 6.12 -6.80 -2.39
CA VAL A 340 5.29 -7.11 -1.21
C VAL A 340 3.99 -6.31 -1.25
N GLN A 341 2.87 -6.98 -1.00
CA GLN A 341 1.52 -6.39 -1.06
C GLN A 341 1.10 -5.82 0.31
N THR A 342 0.29 -4.75 0.34
CA THR A 342 -0.47 -4.43 1.56
C THR A 342 -1.66 -5.39 1.69
N PRO A 343 -2.05 -5.82 2.90
CA PRO A 343 -3.17 -6.75 3.09
C PRO A 343 -4.45 -6.28 2.39
N ASP A 344 -4.75 -4.99 2.50
CA ASP A 344 -5.95 -4.39 1.96
C ASP A 344 -5.88 -4.05 0.45
N ARG A 345 -4.77 -4.38 -0.24
CA ARG A 345 -4.58 -4.06 -1.67
C ARG A 345 -5.71 -4.63 -2.53
N LEU A 346 -5.99 -5.93 -2.36
CA LEU A 346 -6.95 -6.68 -3.16
C LEU A 346 -8.36 -6.08 -3.05
N LEU A 347 -8.84 -5.87 -1.82
CA LEU A 347 -10.10 -5.19 -1.54
C LEU A 347 -10.14 -3.78 -2.12
N THR A 348 -9.16 -2.93 -1.79
CA THR A 348 -9.15 -1.50 -2.20
C THR A 348 -9.16 -1.33 -3.72
N ALA A 349 -8.45 -2.20 -4.44
CA ALA A 349 -8.41 -2.18 -5.91
C ALA A 349 -9.79 -2.50 -6.51
N VAL A 350 -10.44 -3.56 -6.04
CA VAL A 350 -11.76 -3.98 -6.52
C VAL A 350 -12.86 -3.00 -6.11
N GLU A 351 -12.84 -2.49 -4.89
CA GLU A 351 -13.74 -1.41 -4.45
C GLU A 351 -13.60 -0.16 -5.32
N THR A 352 -12.37 0.20 -5.71
CA THR A 352 -12.13 1.34 -6.59
C THR A 352 -12.67 1.09 -8.00
N HIS A 353 -12.46 -0.10 -8.57
CA HIS A 353 -13.07 -0.48 -9.85
C HIS A 353 -14.61 -0.40 -9.80
N LEU A 354 -15.25 -0.99 -8.78
CA LEU A 354 -16.71 -1.00 -8.62
C LEU A 354 -17.29 0.40 -8.38
N ARG A 355 -16.63 1.22 -7.56
CA ARG A 355 -17.11 2.58 -7.19
C ARG A 355 -16.93 3.62 -8.30
N THR A 356 -15.93 3.46 -9.16
CA THR A 356 -15.60 4.44 -10.22
C THR A 356 -16.01 4.00 -11.61
N GLY A 357 -16.23 2.71 -11.84
CA GLY A 357 -16.38 2.14 -13.18
C GLY A 357 -15.09 2.02 -13.98
N ALA A 358 -13.94 2.45 -13.43
CA ALA A 358 -12.66 2.45 -14.11
C ALA A 358 -12.24 1.04 -14.56
N LEU A 359 -11.69 0.96 -15.77
CA LEU A 359 -11.22 -0.27 -16.38
C LEU A 359 -9.76 -0.59 -15.99
N VAL A 360 -8.97 0.39 -15.56
CA VAL A 360 -7.69 0.17 -14.88
C VAL A 360 -7.61 1.01 -13.62
N VAL A 361 -7.19 0.39 -12.51
CA VAL A 361 -6.84 1.05 -11.26
C VAL A 361 -5.33 0.93 -11.10
N SER A 362 -4.66 2.06 -10.84
CA SER A 362 -3.22 2.08 -10.52
C SER A 362 -3.03 2.63 -9.11
N ALA A 363 -2.20 2.00 -8.29
CA ALA A 363 -1.84 2.47 -6.95
C ALA A 363 -0.47 3.15 -6.92
N ASN A 364 -0.25 3.97 -5.90
CA ASN A 364 1.10 4.38 -5.52
C ASN A 364 1.88 3.20 -4.92
N ALA A 365 3.17 3.37 -4.68
CA ALA A 365 4.00 2.38 -4.01
C ALA A 365 4.92 3.00 -2.95
N ASN A 366 5.14 2.24 -1.89
CA ASN A 366 6.31 2.37 -1.04
C ASN A 366 7.51 1.88 -1.86
N LEU A 367 8.63 2.60 -1.84
CA LEU A 367 9.90 2.08 -2.33
C LEU A 367 10.53 1.28 -1.18
N ILE A 368 10.99 0.06 -1.45
CA ILE A 368 11.87 -0.68 -0.53
C ILE A 368 13.18 -1.01 -1.23
N ASP A 369 14.26 -1.28 -0.50
CA ASP A 369 15.48 -1.84 -1.06
C ASP A 369 15.40 -3.38 -1.18
N GLU A 370 16.48 -3.99 -1.66
CA GLU A 370 16.65 -5.44 -1.82
C GLU A 370 16.36 -6.24 -0.53
N ARG A 371 16.56 -5.64 0.65
CA ARG A 371 16.35 -6.26 1.98
C ARG A 371 14.99 -5.90 2.60
N GLY A 372 14.11 -5.23 1.85
CA GLY A 372 12.80 -4.77 2.33
C GLY A 372 12.83 -3.47 3.14
N ALA A 373 13.97 -2.78 3.28
CA ALA A 373 14.04 -1.53 4.03
C ALA A 373 13.42 -0.38 3.21
N PHE A 374 12.56 0.44 3.81
CA PHE A 374 11.86 1.54 3.13
C PHE A 374 12.80 2.62 2.59
N GLN A 375 12.44 3.23 1.45
CA GLN A 375 13.25 4.17 0.66
C GLN A 375 12.44 5.40 0.18
N GLY A 376 11.29 5.69 0.78
CA GLY A 376 10.38 6.77 0.36
C GLY A 376 9.20 6.29 -0.50
N LEU A 377 8.42 7.21 -1.06
CA LEU A 377 7.26 6.90 -1.91
C LEU A 377 7.59 7.05 -3.40
N ARG A 378 6.97 6.21 -4.25
CA ARG A 378 7.11 6.30 -5.71
C ARG A 378 6.54 7.60 -6.28
N GLN A 379 5.50 8.15 -5.65
CA GLN A 379 4.96 9.49 -5.89
C GLN A 379 4.77 10.17 -4.52
N ALA A 380 5.23 11.40 -4.38
CA ALA A 380 5.09 12.17 -3.14
C ALA A 380 3.61 12.49 -2.83
N PRO A 381 3.21 12.71 -1.56
CA PRO A 381 1.80 12.87 -1.18
C PRO A 381 1.13 14.10 -1.83
N ASP A 382 1.90 15.19 -1.92
CA ASP A 382 1.58 16.50 -2.50
C ASP A 382 1.63 16.50 -4.05
N ALA A 383 2.25 15.49 -4.67
CA ALA A 383 2.46 15.46 -6.11
C ALA A 383 1.14 15.63 -6.88
N ALA A 384 1.15 16.52 -7.87
CA ALA A 384 0.01 16.85 -8.74
C ALA A 384 -0.28 15.75 -9.79
N VAL A 385 -0.31 14.50 -9.36
CA VAL A 385 -0.60 13.32 -10.19
C VAL A 385 -2.07 12.91 -10.15
N ALA A 386 -2.60 12.53 -11.31
CA ALA A 386 -3.99 12.14 -11.51
C ALA A 386 -4.11 10.76 -12.18
N ALA A 387 -5.34 10.26 -12.28
CA ALA A 387 -5.62 9.13 -13.15
C ALA A 387 -5.47 9.55 -14.63
N PRO A 388 -4.81 8.74 -15.46
CA PRO A 388 -4.40 9.18 -16.81
C PRO A 388 -5.59 9.26 -17.78
N THR A 389 -5.79 10.44 -18.40
CA THR A 389 -6.85 10.64 -19.41
C THR A 389 -6.36 10.38 -20.84
N LEU A 390 -7.28 10.22 -21.79
CA LEU A 390 -6.92 10.05 -23.21
C LEU A 390 -6.16 11.27 -23.77
N ALA A 391 -6.56 12.48 -23.37
CA ALA A 391 -5.88 13.71 -23.78
C ALA A 391 -4.44 13.77 -23.25
N GLU A 392 -4.21 13.30 -22.01
CA GLU A 392 -2.86 13.17 -21.46
C GLU A 392 -2.05 12.11 -22.20
N PHE A 393 -2.63 10.96 -22.60
CA PHE A 393 -1.90 9.95 -23.38
C PHE A 393 -1.44 10.49 -24.73
N LEU A 394 -2.30 11.21 -25.45
CA LEU A 394 -1.94 11.79 -26.76
C LEU A 394 -0.84 12.86 -26.64
N LYS A 395 -0.80 13.59 -25.52
CA LYS A 395 0.23 14.59 -25.21
C LYS A 395 1.54 13.97 -24.69
N ALA A 396 1.48 13.10 -23.68
CA ALA A 396 2.62 12.61 -22.92
C ALA A 396 3.10 11.21 -23.31
N GLY A 397 2.21 10.33 -23.80
CA GLY A 397 2.45 8.94 -24.24
C GLY A 397 2.80 7.94 -23.13
N SER A 398 3.26 8.41 -21.98
CA SER A 398 3.45 7.66 -20.75
C SER A 398 3.26 8.63 -19.58
N ILE A 399 2.45 8.28 -18.60
CA ILE A 399 2.03 9.17 -17.50
C ILE A 399 2.55 8.59 -16.18
N ALA A 400 2.91 9.44 -15.21
CA ALA A 400 3.58 9.02 -13.98
C ALA A 400 2.82 7.97 -13.14
N THR A 401 1.49 7.92 -13.29
CA THR A 401 0.59 6.96 -12.62
C THR A 401 0.41 5.63 -13.37
N CYS A 402 0.96 5.50 -14.58
CA CYS A 402 1.18 4.19 -15.23
C CYS A 402 2.24 3.41 -14.41
N PHE A 403 1.87 2.27 -13.85
CA PHE A 403 2.72 1.53 -12.92
C PHE A 403 2.26 0.07 -12.74
N GLY A 404 2.88 -0.86 -13.48
CA GLY A 404 2.40 -2.25 -13.58
C GLY A 404 2.33 -3.01 -12.26
N ALA A 405 3.36 -2.88 -11.42
CA ALA A 405 3.42 -3.53 -10.11
C ALA A 405 2.27 -3.11 -9.17
N GLY A 406 1.75 -1.88 -9.31
CA GLY A 406 0.61 -1.36 -8.55
C GLY A 406 -0.73 -1.41 -9.28
N GLN A 407 -0.84 -2.11 -10.40
CA GLN A 407 -2.05 -2.10 -11.22
C GLN A 407 -3.03 -3.25 -10.95
N SER A 408 -4.29 -2.98 -11.24
CA SER A 408 -5.31 -3.98 -11.54
C SER A 408 -6.14 -3.53 -12.75
N TYR A 409 -6.60 -4.48 -13.55
CA TYR A 409 -7.35 -4.20 -14.77
C TYR A 409 -8.57 -5.08 -14.96
N ALA A 410 -9.62 -4.49 -15.49
CA ALA A 410 -10.90 -5.11 -15.80
C ALA A 410 -10.80 -5.91 -17.10
N ARG A 411 -11.36 -7.12 -17.08
CA ARG A 411 -11.41 -8.08 -18.19
C ARG A 411 -11.82 -7.46 -19.54
N ARG A 412 -12.71 -6.47 -19.50
CA ARG A 412 -13.24 -5.75 -20.66
C ARG A 412 -12.17 -5.14 -21.57
N ILE A 413 -10.97 -4.79 -21.09
CA ILE A 413 -9.91 -4.30 -21.99
C ILE A 413 -9.31 -5.41 -22.85
N ILE A 414 -9.39 -6.67 -22.40
CA ILE A 414 -8.97 -7.84 -23.18
C ILE A 414 -10.10 -8.28 -24.11
N ASP A 415 -11.35 -8.20 -23.66
CA ASP A 415 -12.53 -8.52 -24.48
C ASP A 415 -12.85 -7.47 -25.57
N VAL A 416 -12.16 -6.32 -25.60
CA VAL A 416 -12.28 -5.34 -26.70
C VAL A 416 -11.06 -5.31 -27.61
N PHE A 417 -9.85 -5.33 -27.06
CA PHE A 417 -8.63 -5.17 -27.85
C PHE A 417 -7.92 -6.50 -28.15
N GLY A 418 -8.34 -7.60 -27.50
CA GLY A 418 -7.66 -8.89 -27.55
C GLY A 418 -6.45 -8.94 -26.61
N PRO A 419 -5.51 -9.89 -26.81
CA PRO A 419 -4.28 -9.97 -26.00
C PRO A 419 -3.48 -8.67 -26.06
N PHE A 420 -2.59 -8.48 -25.09
CA PHE A 420 -1.59 -7.42 -25.15
C PHE A 420 -0.53 -7.71 -26.22
N PRO A 421 0.08 -6.67 -26.82
CA PRO A 421 1.16 -6.84 -27.79
C PRO A 421 2.43 -7.40 -27.12
N GLU A 422 2.76 -8.65 -27.44
CA GLU A 422 3.88 -9.41 -26.84
C GLU A 422 5.26 -8.86 -27.28
N THR A 423 5.29 -8.00 -28.29
CA THR A 423 6.48 -7.29 -28.81
C THR A 423 6.95 -6.13 -27.94
N ILE A 424 6.15 -5.66 -26.97
CA ILE A 424 6.52 -4.57 -26.04
C ILE A 424 6.29 -4.95 -24.59
N ARG A 425 7.13 -4.42 -23.69
CA ARG A 425 7.11 -4.75 -22.25
C ARG A 425 6.25 -3.81 -21.41
N ASN A 426 5.79 -2.68 -21.97
CA ASN A 426 5.05 -1.64 -21.26
C ASN A 426 3.54 -1.90 -21.20
N LEU A 427 3.16 -3.08 -20.70
CA LEU A 427 1.75 -3.41 -20.41
C LEU A 427 1.12 -2.38 -19.45
N ASP A 428 1.95 -1.79 -18.59
CA ASP A 428 1.62 -0.75 -17.62
C ASP A 428 1.18 0.60 -18.23
N VAL A 429 1.51 0.83 -19.51
CA VAL A 429 1.08 1.96 -20.32
C VAL A 429 -0.08 1.57 -21.23
N ILE A 430 -0.02 0.38 -21.85
CA ILE A 430 -1.03 -0.08 -22.81
C ILE A 430 -2.38 -0.38 -22.15
N ALA A 431 -2.40 -0.97 -20.95
CA ALA A 431 -3.65 -1.24 -20.25
C ALA A 431 -4.42 0.06 -19.91
N PRO A 432 -3.80 1.08 -19.28
CA PRO A 432 -4.43 2.39 -19.11
C PRO A 432 -4.84 3.10 -20.41
N PHE A 433 -4.07 2.96 -21.50
CA PHE A 433 -4.43 3.54 -22.80
C PHE A 433 -5.67 2.87 -23.41
N ARG A 434 -5.75 1.53 -23.38
CA ARG A 434 -6.95 0.76 -23.79
C ARG A 434 -8.18 1.17 -22.98
N ALA A 435 -8.02 1.45 -21.69
CA ALA A 435 -9.09 1.99 -20.87
C ALA A 435 -9.50 3.41 -21.28
N ALA A 436 -8.54 4.31 -21.49
CA ALA A 436 -8.77 5.69 -21.95
C ALA A 436 -9.41 5.75 -23.36
N LEU A 437 -9.14 4.79 -24.23
CA LEU A 437 -9.80 4.67 -25.53
C LEU A 437 -11.32 4.39 -25.41
N LEU A 438 -11.70 3.60 -24.40
CA LEU A 438 -13.10 3.23 -24.13
C LEU A 438 -13.83 4.36 -23.39
N ASP A 439 -13.24 4.88 -22.32
CA ASP A 439 -13.72 6.02 -21.55
C ASP A 439 -12.58 7.04 -21.36
N PRO A 440 -12.59 8.16 -22.11
CA PRO A 440 -11.50 9.15 -22.12
C PRO A 440 -11.13 9.78 -20.78
N GLU A 441 -12.08 9.87 -19.84
CA GLU A 441 -11.90 10.58 -18.56
C GLU A 441 -12.09 9.64 -17.35
N GLY A 442 -13.06 8.72 -17.40
CA GLY A 442 -13.37 7.79 -16.31
C GLY A 442 -12.71 6.41 -16.44
N GLY A 443 -12.07 6.10 -17.58
CA GLY A 443 -11.51 4.77 -17.85
C GLY A 443 -10.41 4.33 -16.88
N ASN A 444 -9.72 5.29 -16.26
CA ASN A 444 -8.64 5.04 -15.31
C ASN A 444 -8.94 5.63 -13.93
N ALA A 445 -8.46 4.99 -12.87
CA ALA A 445 -8.45 5.54 -11.51
C ALA A 445 -7.06 5.41 -10.88
N TYR A 446 -6.69 6.37 -10.02
CA TYR A 446 -5.41 6.38 -9.30
C TYR A 446 -5.60 6.45 -7.79
N ILE A 447 -5.02 5.49 -7.07
CA ILE A 447 -5.01 5.43 -5.62
C ILE A 447 -3.70 6.05 -5.12
N ARG A 448 -3.78 7.27 -4.55
CA ARG A 448 -2.62 7.99 -3.99
C ARG A 448 -1.92 7.26 -2.85
N ARG A 449 -2.66 6.45 -2.09
CA ARG A 449 -2.15 5.62 -0.99
C ARG A 449 -1.31 4.47 -1.55
N PRO A 450 -0.11 4.19 -1.01
CA PRO A 450 0.69 3.06 -1.46
C PRO A 450 0.05 1.73 -1.06
N LEU A 451 -0.16 0.84 -2.04
CA LEU A 451 -0.71 -0.52 -1.84
C LEU A 451 0.33 -1.63 -2.09
N VAL A 452 1.56 -1.25 -2.45
CA VAL A 452 2.66 -2.15 -2.80
C VAL A 452 3.94 -1.59 -2.20
N PHE A 453 4.82 -2.47 -1.73
CA PHE A 453 6.22 -2.18 -1.47
C PHE A 453 7.03 -2.69 -2.66
N TRP A 454 7.46 -1.76 -3.50
CA TRP A 454 8.10 -1.99 -4.79
C TRP A 454 9.62 -2.15 -4.61
N ARG A 455 10.17 -3.34 -4.90
CA ARG A 455 11.52 -3.72 -4.44
C ARG A 455 12.63 -3.23 -5.35
N GLN A 456 13.43 -2.29 -4.87
CA GLN A 456 14.53 -1.71 -5.62
C GLN A 456 15.85 -2.50 -5.49
N HIS A 457 15.94 -3.60 -6.22
CA HIS A 457 17.07 -4.53 -6.16
C HIS A 457 17.93 -4.59 -7.45
N ALA A 458 18.98 -5.40 -7.40
CA ALA A 458 19.99 -5.54 -8.45
C ALA A 458 19.44 -5.98 -9.83
N ALA A 459 18.39 -6.81 -9.81
CA ALA A 459 17.89 -7.55 -10.96
C ALA A 459 16.58 -7.02 -11.58
N MET A 460 15.99 -5.94 -11.05
CA MET A 460 14.84 -5.26 -11.67
C MET A 460 15.10 -4.83 -13.12
N MET A 461 14.13 -4.99 -14.02
CA MET A 461 14.19 -4.37 -15.35
C MET A 461 14.15 -2.84 -15.29
N THR A 462 13.28 -2.25 -14.46
CA THR A 462 13.12 -0.79 -14.37
C THR A 462 14.38 -0.09 -13.86
N LEU A 463 15.07 -0.65 -12.87
CA LEU A 463 16.36 -0.12 -12.44
C LEU A 463 17.53 -0.43 -13.39
N LYS A 464 17.43 -1.43 -14.28
CA LYS A 464 18.41 -1.60 -15.38
C LYS A 464 18.23 -0.53 -16.44
N ALA A 465 17.00 -0.11 -16.73
CA ALA A 465 16.72 1.04 -17.59
C ALA A 465 17.08 2.39 -16.92
N ALA A 466 16.93 2.49 -15.60
CA ALA A 466 17.24 3.69 -14.82
C ALA A 466 18.69 3.76 -14.28
N ALA A 467 19.53 2.74 -14.49
CA ALA A 467 20.98 2.79 -14.31
C ALA A 467 21.66 3.56 -15.46
N ARG A 468 21.21 4.80 -15.65
CA ARG A 468 22.04 5.87 -16.18
C ARG A 468 23.02 6.26 -15.07
N THR A 469 24.04 7.07 -15.40
CA THR A 469 25.07 7.55 -14.45
C THR A 469 25.91 6.47 -13.77
N GLY A 470 26.55 5.60 -14.55
CA GLY A 470 28.01 5.68 -14.60
C GLY A 470 28.40 6.81 -15.55
N ASP A 471 29.57 7.44 -15.42
CA ASP A 471 29.83 8.66 -16.21
C ASP A 471 30.04 8.44 -17.71
N ASP A 472 30.26 7.20 -18.12
CA ASP A 472 30.39 6.74 -19.50
C ASP A 472 29.28 7.28 -20.44
N PRO A 473 29.62 8.13 -21.43
CA PRO A 473 28.70 8.57 -22.47
C PRO A 473 28.10 7.43 -23.31
N LEU A 474 28.81 6.32 -23.51
CA LEU A 474 28.36 5.17 -24.29
C LEU A 474 27.13 4.50 -23.63
N GLN A 475 27.18 4.19 -22.33
CA GLN A 475 26.00 3.68 -21.63
C GLN A 475 24.85 4.69 -21.58
N LYS A 476 25.14 5.99 -21.39
CA LYS A 476 24.13 7.07 -21.39
C LYS A 476 23.37 7.10 -22.73
N ALA A 477 24.08 7.09 -23.86
CA ALA A 477 23.49 7.10 -25.19
C ALA A 477 22.70 5.81 -25.53
N ILE A 478 23.23 4.62 -25.21
CA ILE A 478 22.51 3.35 -25.40
C ILE A 478 21.23 3.29 -24.55
N ALA A 479 21.26 3.81 -23.32
CA ALA A 479 20.09 3.86 -22.44
C ALA A 479 19.03 4.89 -22.88
N GLU A 480 19.40 5.89 -23.69
CA GLU A 480 18.47 6.84 -24.31
C GLU A 480 17.91 6.31 -25.64
N GLU A 481 18.72 5.60 -26.43
CA GLU A 481 18.35 4.98 -27.70
C GLU A 481 17.28 3.91 -27.48
N ARG A 482 17.51 2.98 -26.56
CA ARG A 482 16.56 1.92 -26.18
C ARG A 482 15.25 2.49 -25.61
N TRP A 483 15.33 3.60 -24.88
CA TRP A 483 14.13 4.27 -24.37
C TRP A 483 13.29 4.87 -25.49
N HIS A 484 13.92 5.53 -26.47
CA HIS A 484 13.21 6.04 -27.65
C HIS A 484 12.61 4.90 -28.50
N ALA A 485 13.33 3.78 -28.67
CA ALA A 485 12.82 2.60 -29.38
C ALA A 485 11.58 2.00 -28.68
N ASN A 486 11.60 1.87 -27.35
CA ASN A 486 10.43 1.44 -26.58
C ASN A 486 9.24 2.41 -26.71
N MET A 487 9.49 3.73 -26.69
CA MET A 487 8.43 4.73 -26.89
C MET A 487 7.81 4.68 -28.30
N VAL A 488 8.61 4.34 -29.33
CA VAL A 488 8.11 4.05 -30.68
C VAL A 488 7.24 2.79 -30.70
N GLY A 489 7.68 1.70 -30.05
CA GLY A 489 6.88 0.47 -29.94
C GLY A 489 5.54 0.70 -29.24
N ASN A 490 5.51 1.50 -28.18
CA ASN A 490 4.28 1.85 -27.47
C ASN A 490 3.30 2.62 -28.37
N VAL A 491 3.76 3.61 -29.14
CA VAL A 491 2.88 4.39 -30.03
C VAL A 491 2.36 3.55 -31.21
N LEU A 492 3.15 2.58 -31.71
CA LEU A 492 2.67 1.60 -32.69
C LEU A 492 1.54 0.74 -32.11
N ALA A 493 1.71 0.18 -30.91
CA ALA A 493 0.64 -0.56 -30.23
C ALA A 493 -0.62 0.29 -29.97
N MET A 494 -0.46 1.57 -29.61
CA MET A 494 -1.57 2.51 -29.45
C MET A 494 -2.32 2.75 -30.77
N LEU A 495 -1.63 2.79 -31.90
CA LEU A 495 -2.24 2.88 -33.23
C LEU A 495 -3.01 1.59 -33.57
N ASP A 496 -2.43 0.41 -33.31
CA ASP A 496 -3.10 -0.88 -33.52
C ASP A 496 -4.37 -1.03 -32.67
N ASP A 497 -4.31 -0.66 -31.39
CA ASP A 497 -5.48 -0.64 -30.49
C ASP A 497 -6.53 0.39 -30.94
N THR A 498 -6.10 1.56 -31.44
CA THR A 498 -7.02 2.57 -32.00
C THR A 498 -7.71 2.07 -33.28
N ALA A 499 -6.99 1.34 -34.14
CA ALA A 499 -7.55 0.70 -35.33
C ALA A 499 -8.54 -0.42 -34.95
N ARG A 500 -8.21 -1.24 -33.93
CA ARG A 500 -9.14 -2.23 -33.37
C ARG A 500 -10.41 -1.56 -32.84
N LEU A 501 -10.30 -0.49 -32.06
CA LEU A 501 -11.49 0.25 -31.58
C LEU A 501 -12.40 0.69 -32.74
N LYS A 502 -11.83 1.15 -33.86
CA LYS A 502 -12.61 1.55 -35.05
C LYS A 502 -13.28 0.38 -35.78
N GLN A 503 -12.65 -0.80 -35.80
CA GLN A 503 -13.27 -2.03 -36.34
C GLN A 503 -14.45 -2.49 -35.47
N VAL A 504 -14.31 -2.38 -34.14
CA VAL A 504 -15.30 -2.83 -33.15
C VAL A 504 -16.43 -1.82 -32.96
N GLN A 505 -16.13 -0.53 -33.09
CA GLN A 505 -17.09 0.57 -33.01
C GLN A 505 -16.99 1.43 -34.30
N PRO A 506 -17.58 0.98 -35.43
CA PRO A 506 -17.48 1.70 -36.71
C PRO A 506 -17.94 3.16 -36.65
N GLN A 507 -18.82 3.53 -35.71
CA GLN A 507 -19.32 4.90 -35.52
C GLN A 507 -18.42 5.79 -34.63
N ARG A 508 -17.42 5.23 -33.94
CA ARG A 508 -16.46 6.02 -33.14
C ARG A 508 -15.58 6.83 -34.09
N ASP A 509 -15.49 8.15 -33.91
CA ASP A 509 -14.42 8.89 -34.56
C ASP A 509 -13.09 8.60 -33.85
N VAL A 510 -12.08 8.27 -34.64
CA VAL A 510 -10.70 8.03 -34.21
C VAL A 510 -9.70 8.89 -34.96
N GLY A 511 -10.13 9.70 -35.94
CA GLY A 511 -9.27 10.55 -36.75
C GLY A 511 -8.37 11.47 -35.92
N PRO A 512 -8.90 12.21 -34.92
CA PRO A 512 -8.09 13.02 -34.01
C PRO A 512 -7.07 12.20 -33.21
N ILE A 513 -7.43 11.00 -32.77
CA ILE A 513 -6.57 10.09 -32.00
C ILE A 513 -5.41 9.59 -32.87
N VAL A 514 -5.72 9.06 -34.06
CA VAL A 514 -4.73 8.60 -35.05
C VAL A 514 -3.80 9.74 -35.45
N ASN A 515 -4.33 10.93 -35.76
CA ASN A 515 -3.51 12.10 -36.13
C ASN A 515 -2.54 12.51 -35.01
N ALA A 516 -2.97 12.51 -33.76
CA ALA A 516 -2.10 12.81 -32.62
C ALA A 516 -1.01 11.73 -32.43
N LEU A 517 -1.38 10.45 -32.50
CA LEU A 517 -0.42 9.33 -32.40
C LEU A 517 0.58 9.31 -33.57
N VAL A 518 0.16 9.55 -34.81
CA VAL A 518 1.06 9.64 -35.98
C VAL A 518 2.03 10.82 -35.84
N ASN A 519 1.55 12.01 -35.45
CA ASN A 519 2.42 13.15 -35.20
C ASN A 519 3.44 12.86 -34.09
N ARG A 520 3.02 12.17 -33.02
CA ARG A 520 3.91 11.69 -31.95
C ARG A 520 4.92 10.66 -32.46
N GLN A 521 4.51 9.71 -33.27
CA GLN A 521 5.37 8.68 -33.86
C GLN A 521 6.47 9.31 -34.72
N VAL A 522 6.12 10.29 -35.57
CA VAL A 522 7.07 11.06 -36.38
C VAL A 522 8.04 11.85 -35.49
N ALA A 523 7.55 12.49 -34.41
CA ALA A 523 8.38 13.25 -33.49
C ALA A 523 9.37 12.37 -32.71
N LEU A 524 8.96 11.19 -32.23
CA LEU A 524 9.82 10.21 -31.56
C LEU A 524 10.86 9.63 -32.52
N THR A 525 10.43 9.20 -33.71
CA THR A 525 11.33 8.66 -34.75
C THR A 525 12.40 9.69 -35.13
N ARG A 526 12.02 10.97 -35.30
CA ARG A 526 12.96 12.09 -35.57
C ARG A 526 13.88 12.45 -34.39
N ARG A 527 13.64 11.97 -33.17
CA ARG A 527 14.60 12.06 -32.06
C ARG A 527 15.56 10.88 -32.11
N TRP A 528 15.02 9.67 -32.23
CA TRP A 528 15.78 8.42 -32.33
C TRP A 528 16.80 8.41 -33.48
N THR A 529 16.43 8.87 -34.69
CA THR A 529 17.36 8.92 -35.83
C THR A 529 18.49 9.93 -35.64
N ARG A 530 18.22 11.08 -35.01
CA ARG A 530 19.28 12.06 -34.65
C ARG A 530 20.22 11.49 -33.59
N LEU A 531 19.67 10.92 -32.52
CA LEU A 531 20.47 10.26 -31.48
C LEU A 531 21.39 9.18 -32.07
N ARG A 532 20.88 8.33 -32.97
CA ARG A 532 21.72 7.32 -33.66
C ARG A 532 22.79 7.91 -34.59
N HIS A 533 22.52 9.04 -35.26
CA HIS A 533 23.53 9.79 -36.02
C HIS A 533 24.60 10.41 -35.11
N ASP A 534 24.19 10.97 -33.97
CA ASP A 534 25.09 11.62 -33.03
C ASP A 534 25.96 10.58 -32.30
N MET A 535 25.42 9.38 -32.04
CA MET A 535 26.16 8.18 -31.63
C MET A 535 27.17 7.74 -32.70
N ALA A 536 26.79 7.68 -33.99
CA ALA A 536 27.69 7.36 -35.09
C ALA A 536 28.95 8.26 -35.10
N ARG A 537 28.73 9.57 -34.95
CA ARG A 537 29.80 10.59 -34.91
C ARG A 537 30.71 10.50 -33.68
N GLN A 538 30.32 9.75 -32.66
CA GLN A 538 31.10 9.47 -31.46
C GLN A 538 31.77 8.08 -31.49
N GLY A 539 31.62 7.31 -32.58
CA GLY A 539 32.08 5.92 -32.65
C GLY A 539 31.26 4.96 -31.79
N ILE A 540 30.03 5.34 -31.44
CA ILE A 540 29.17 4.61 -30.50
C ILE A 540 28.19 3.71 -31.27
N GLY A 541 28.41 2.40 -31.19
CA GLY A 541 27.56 1.37 -31.79
C GLY A 541 27.92 1.02 -33.23
N LEU A 542 27.15 0.09 -33.81
CA LEU A 542 27.38 -0.40 -35.18
C LEU A 542 26.90 0.58 -36.25
N PHE A 543 27.84 0.93 -37.12
CA PHE A 543 27.66 1.28 -38.53
C PHE A 543 28.51 0.30 -39.37
#